data_AF-K1SR52-F1
#
_entry.id   AF-K1SR52-F1
#
_cell.length_a   1.000
_cell.length_b   1.000
_cell.length_c   1.000
_cell.angle_alpha   90.00
_cell.angle_beta   90.00
_cell.angle_gamma   90.00
#
_symmetry.space_group_name_H-M   'P 1'
#
loop_
_entity.id
_entity.type
_entity.pdbx_description
1 polymer ?
#
loop_
_entity_poly.entity_id
_entity_poly.type
_entity_poly.pdbx_seq_one_letter_code
_entity_poly.pdbx_strand_id
1 'polypeptide(L)'
;MVTTLGNALRRVMLSSLPGDAITSVKIDGVAHEFQKIDGVIEDVTAIVLNLKGVVIKNHSKDDDKILRLKKDTPGVVTAGDIEADADIEILNPDHVIATLVEGGKLNMEMTIGSGRGYIVAEDNKKIL
;
A
#
# COMPACT_ATOMS: atom_id res chain seq x y z
N MET A 1 16.21 29.68 20.01
CA MET A 1 17.04 28.45 19.90
C MET A 1 16.21 27.16 19.97
N VAL A 2 15.11 27.11 20.74
CA VAL A 2 14.18 25.96 20.78
C VAL A 2 13.43 25.78 19.44
N THR A 3 13.03 26.87 18.80
CA THR A 3 12.38 26.88 17.47
C THR A 3 13.29 26.41 16.34
N THR A 4 14.58 26.73 16.38
CA THR A 4 15.55 26.33 15.35
C THR A 4 15.89 24.84 15.43
N LEU A 5 16.05 24.29 16.64
CA LEU A 5 16.30 22.85 16.83
C LEU A 5 15.04 22.01 16.55
N GLY A 6 13.87 22.42 17.08
CA GLY A 6 12.61 21.71 16.84
C GLY A 6 12.23 21.67 15.36
N ASN A 7 12.41 22.78 14.63
CA ASN A 7 12.14 22.81 13.19
C ASN A 7 13.13 21.95 12.39
N ALA A 8 14.41 21.94 12.79
CA ALA A 8 15.41 21.08 12.17
C ALA A 8 15.09 19.59 12.37
N LEU A 9 14.75 19.19 13.60
CA LEU A 9 14.36 17.80 13.92
C LEU A 9 13.11 17.37 13.15
N ARG A 10 12.07 18.22 13.10
CA ARG A 10 10.85 17.94 12.32
C ARG A 10 11.16 17.67 10.85
N ARG A 11 12.02 18.49 10.24
CA ARG A 11 12.39 18.34 8.83
C ARG A 11 13.14 17.04 8.58
N VAL A 12 14.10 16.71 9.45
CA VAL A 12 14.89 15.47 9.33
C VAL A 12 14.02 14.23 9.49
N MET A 13 13.12 14.23 10.47
CA MET A 13 12.19 13.12 10.68
C MET A 13 11.27 12.88 9.48
N LEU A 14 10.76 13.96 8.86
CA LEU A 14 9.84 13.83 7.73
C LEU A 14 10.53 13.48 6.40
N SER A 15 11.81 13.82 6.22
CA SER A 15 12.49 13.65 4.92
C SER A 15 13.47 12.49 4.84
N SER A 16 14.02 12.03 5.97
CA SER A 16 15.22 11.19 5.96
C SER A 16 15.06 9.86 6.68
N LEU A 17 13.88 9.57 7.25
CA LEU A 17 13.61 8.28 7.85
C LEU A 17 13.46 7.21 6.74
N PRO A 18 14.21 6.09 6.83
CA PRO A 18 13.97 4.95 5.97
C PRO A 18 12.61 4.32 6.30
N GLY A 19 11.91 3.87 5.29
CA GLY A 19 10.64 3.18 5.43
C GLY A 19 10.28 2.39 4.19
N ASP A 20 9.34 1.47 4.36
CA ASP A 20 8.82 0.61 3.31
C ASP A 20 7.36 0.97 3.03
N ALA A 21 7.00 1.05 1.76
CA ALA A 21 5.66 1.39 1.34
C ALA A 21 5.29 0.70 0.03
N ILE A 22 4.00 0.62 -0.24
CA ILE A 22 3.48 0.12 -1.51
C ILE A 22 3.72 1.18 -2.58
N THR A 23 4.53 0.86 -3.59
CA THR A 23 4.92 1.78 -4.66
C THR A 23 4.04 1.66 -5.89
N SER A 24 3.59 0.45 -6.21
CA SER A 24 2.71 0.17 -7.33
C SER A 24 1.66 -0.88 -6.97
N VAL A 25 0.50 -0.78 -7.62
CA VAL A 25 -0.59 -1.74 -7.49
C VAL A 25 -1.13 -2.09 -8.87
N LYS A 26 -1.41 -3.37 -9.08
CA LYS A 26 -2.06 -3.91 -10.27
C LYS A 26 -3.30 -4.67 -9.83
N ILE A 27 -4.47 -4.24 -10.29
CA ILE A 27 -5.75 -4.86 -9.93
C ILE A 27 -6.32 -5.54 -11.18
N ASP A 28 -6.77 -6.78 -11.04
CA ASP A 28 -7.36 -7.53 -12.15
C ASP A 28 -8.69 -6.93 -12.58
N GLY A 29 -8.90 -6.80 -13.90
CA GLY A 29 -10.16 -6.27 -14.45
C GLY A 29 -10.31 -4.75 -14.40
N VAL A 30 -9.29 -4.02 -13.94
CA VAL A 30 -9.28 -2.55 -13.89
C VAL A 30 -8.37 -2.00 -14.98
N ALA A 31 -8.94 -1.21 -15.89
CA ALA A 31 -8.18 -0.55 -16.96
C ALA A 31 -7.60 0.80 -16.50
N HIS A 32 -8.27 1.48 -15.57
CA HIS A 32 -7.85 2.80 -15.09
C HIS A 32 -8.31 3.06 -13.63
N GLU A 33 -7.61 3.97 -12.95
CA GLU A 33 -7.80 4.29 -11.52
C GLU A 33 -9.17 4.89 -11.14
N PHE A 34 -9.94 5.36 -12.13
CA PHE A 34 -11.29 5.91 -11.93
C PHE A 34 -12.41 4.88 -12.16
N GLN A 35 -12.07 3.60 -12.33
CA GLN A 35 -13.05 2.55 -12.59
C GLN A 35 -13.67 2.06 -11.26
N LYS A 36 -14.90 1.54 -11.35
CA LYS A 36 -15.47 0.72 -10.29
C LYS A 36 -15.19 -0.75 -10.58
N ILE A 37 -15.03 -1.53 -9.51
CA ILE A 37 -14.88 -2.98 -9.58
C ILE A 37 -16.24 -3.58 -9.24
N ASP A 38 -16.79 -4.40 -10.14
CA ASP A 38 -18.04 -5.11 -9.86
C ASP A 38 -17.83 -6.06 -8.68
N GLY A 39 -18.65 -5.89 -7.65
CA GLY A 39 -18.55 -6.70 -6.43
C GLY A 39 -17.75 -6.08 -5.29
N VAL A 40 -17.26 -4.84 -5.45
CA VAL A 40 -16.61 -4.05 -4.38
C VAL A 40 -17.40 -2.77 -4.14
N ILE A 41 -17.56 -2.38 -2.88
CA ILE A 41 -18.34 -1.19 -2.50
C ILE A 41 -17.58 0.09 -2.85
N GLU A 42 -16.28 0.09 -2.60
CA GLU A 42 -15.37 1.21 -2.85
C GLU A 42 -14.94 1.30 -4.32
N ASP A 43 -14.60 2.51 -4.78
CA ASP A 43 -13.96 2.70 -6.08
C ASP A 43 -12.45 2.45 -6.00
N VAL A 44 -11.79 2.33 -7.16
CA VAL A 44 -10.34 2.06 -7.22
C VAL A 44 -9.52 3.17 -6.55
N THR A 45 -9.98 4.42 -6.56
CA THR A 45 -9.25 5.53 -5.94
C THR A 45 -9.25 5.39 -4.41
N ALA A 46 -10.38 5.03 -3.83
CA ALA A 46 -10.52 4.75 -2.41
C ALA A 46 -9.68 3.53 -2.00
N ILE A 47 -9.65 2.47 -2.81
CA ILE A 47 -8.79 1.30 -2.57
C ILE A 47 -7.32 1.73 -2.56
N VAL A 48 -6.86 2.47 -3.57
CA VAL A 48 -5.48 2.98 -3.64
C VAL A 48 -5.14 3.86 -2.43
N LEU A 49 -6.08 4.70 -1.98
CA LEU A 49 -5.90 5.52 -0.78
C LEU A 49 -5.78 4.66 0.48
N ASN A 50 -6.63 3.64 0.62
CA ASN A 50 -6.58 2.73 1.76
C ASN A 50 -5.27 1.93 1.79
N LEU A 51 -4.75 1.51 0.63
CA LEU A 51 -3.44 0.86 0.54
C LEU A 51 -2.30 1.75 1.04
N LYS A 52 -2.35 3.07 0.79
CA LYS A 52 -1.35 4.01 1.35
C LYS A 52 -1.38 4.09 2.87
N GLY A 53 -2.46 3.64 3.52
CA GLY A 53 -2.56 3.53 4.97
C GLY A 53 -1.97 2.24 5.55
N VAL A 54 -1.58 1.27 4.71
CA VAL A 54 -0.97 0.02 5.18
C VAL A 54 0.49 0.28 5.59
N VAL A 55 0.82 -0.12 6.81
CA VAL A 55 2.16 0.04 7.38
C VAL A 55 2.90 -1.29 7.24
N ILE A 56 3.95 -1.26 6.43
CA ILE A 56 4.76 -2.43 6.08
C ILE A 56 6.14 -2.26 6.68
N LYS A 57 6.73 -3.37 7.10
CA LYS A 57 8.14 -3.47 7.47
C LYS A 57 8.79 -4.60 6.71
N ASN A 58 9.80 -4.27 5.91
CA ASN A 58 10.60 -5.23 5.17
C ASN A 58 11.86 -5.58 5.96
N HIS A 59 12.05 -6.85 6.28
CA HIS A 59 13.26 -7.37 6.93
C HIS A 59 14.32 -7.86 5.93
N SER A 60 13.98 -7.91 4.64
CA SER A 60 14.89 -8.25 3.56
C SER A 60 15.78 -7.07 3.16
N LYS A 61 16.88 -7.39 2.45
CA LYS A 61 17.71 -6.40 1.74
C LYS A 61 17.20 -6.12 0.32
N ASP A 62 16.22 -6.88 -0.15
CA ASP A 62 15.63 -6.68 -1.47
C ASP A 62 14.55 -5.60 -1.41
N ASP A 63 14.74 -4.56 -2.22
CA ASP A 63 13.88 -3.39 -2.27
C ASP A 63 12.60 -3.62 -3.09
N ASP A 64 12.51 -4.71 -3.86
CA ASP A 64 11.40 -5.01 -4.77
C ASP A 64 10.75 -6.36 -4.44
N LYS A 65 9.76 -6.35 -3.55
CA LYS A 65 8.94 -7.52 -3.24
C LYS A 65 7.52 -7.37 -3.73
N ILE A 66 6.96 -8.49 -4.20
CA ILE A 66 5.59 -8.55 -4.71
C ILE A 66 4.70 -9.21 -3.66
N LEU A 67 3.65 -8.51 -3.25
CA LEU A 67 2.58 -9.01 -2.39
C LEU A 67 1.34 -9.31 -3.23
N ARG A 68 0.55 -10.27 -2.77
CA ARG A 68 -0.70 -10.64 -3.43
C ARG A 68 -1.85 -10.57 -2.47
N LEU A 69 -2.98 -10.05 -2.92
CA LEU A 69 -4.22 -10.09 -2.18
C LEU A 69 -5.27 -10.71 -3.08
N LYS A 70 -5.79 -11.85 -2.64
CA LYS A 70 -6.87 -12.55 -3.32
C LYS A 70 -7.97 -12.87 -2.31
N LYS A 71 -9.14 -12.25 -2.53
CA LYS A 71 -10.33 -12.49 -1.71
C LYS A 71 -11.55 -12.64 -2.61
N ASP A 72 -12.27 -13.72 -2.44
CA ASP A 72 -13.51 -14.05 -3.16
C ASP A 72 -14.68 -14.31 -2.20
N THR A 73 -14.45 -14.09 -0.90
CA THR A 73 -15.46 -14.24 0.14
C THR A 73 -16.08 -12.87 0.45
N PRO A 74 -17.42 -12.77 0.54
CA PRO A 74 -18.10 -11.53 0.91
C PRO A 74 -17.68 -11.06 2.31
N GLY A 75 -17.46 -9.75 2.48
CA GLY A 75 -17.07 -9.16 3.75
C GLY A 75 -15.94 -8.13 3.63
N VAL A 76 -15.45 -7.70 4.78
CA VAL A 76 -14.37 -6.71 4.88
C VAL A 76 -13.03 -7.36 4.53
N VAL A 77 -12.29 -6.72 3.64
CA VAL A 77 -10.89 -7.03 3.31
C VAL A 77 -10.01 -6.15 4.16
N THR A 78 -9.13 -6.77 4.94
CA THR A 78 -8.16 -6.05 5.76
C THR A 78 -6.74 -6.28 5.28
N ALA A 79 -5.80 -5.50 5.77
CA ALA A 79 -4.39 -5.65 5.46
C ALA A 79 -3.84 -7.02 5.91
N GLY A 80 -4.44 -7.66 6.93
CA GLY A 80 -4.11 -9.02 7.33
C GLY A 80 -4.45 -10.10 6.30
N ASP A 81 -5.29 -9.80 5.30
CA ASP A 81 -5.61 -10.73 4.20
C ASP A 81 -4.55 -10.72 3.09
N ILE A 82 -3.53 -9.87 3.18
CA ILE A 82 -2.44 -9.81 2.19
C ILE A 82 -1.52 -11.02 2.37
N GLU A 83 -1.34 -11.80 1.30
CA GLU A 83 -0.34 -12.85 1.23
C GLU A 83 1.04 -12.19 1.08
N ALA A 84 1.83 -12.32 2.15
CA ALA A 84 3.15 -11.75 2.26
C ALA A 84 4.21 -12.83 2.56
N ASP A 85 5.43 -12.60 2.08
CA ASP A 85 6.59 -13.44 2.39
C ASP A 85 6.96 -13.36 3.88
N ALA A 86 7.73 -14.34 4.37
CA ALA A 86 8.24 -14.36 5.74
C ALA A 86 9.07 -13.13 6.14
N ASP A 87 9.65 -12.43 5.17
CA ASP A 87 10.45 -11.21 5.42
C ASP A 87 9.60 -9.94 5.50
N ILE A 88 8.30 -10.01 5.16
CA ILE A 88 7.40 -8.87 5.16
C ILE A 88 6.45 -8.96 6.35
N GLU A 89 6.46 -7.91 7.17
CA GLU A 89 5.61 -7.78 8.33
C GLU A 89 4.61 -6.65 8.13
N ILE A 90 3.32 -6.94 8.27
CA ILE A 90 2.24 -5.96 8.22
C ILE A 90 1.93 -5.54 9.65
N LEU A 91 2.20 -4.27 9.98
CA LEU A 91 2.11 -3.76 11.35
C LEU A 91 0.69 -3.36 11.76
N ASN A 92 -0.22 -3.17 10.80
CA ASN A 92 -1.62 -2.83 11.03
C ASN A 92 -2.58 -3.80 10.31
N PRO A 93 -2.66 -5.08 10.75
CA PRO A 93 -3.46 -6.11 10.08
C PRO A 93 -4.97 -5.81 10.05
N ASP A 94 -5.46 -5.00 11.00
CA ASP A 94 -6.89 -4.63 11.09
C ASP A 94 -7.28 -3.49 10.14
N HIS A 95 -6.32 -2.92 9.40
CA HIS A 95 -6.58 -1.81 8.50
C HIS A 95 -7.46 -2.24 7.33
N VAL A 96 -8.60 -1.58 7.15
CA VAL A 96 -9.57 -1.92 6.11
C VAL A 96 -9.09 -1.41 4.75
N ILE A 97 -9.05 -2.30 3.77
CA ILE A 97 -8.69 -1.98 2.38
C ILE A 97 -9.95 -1.75 1.55
N ALA A 98 -10.90 -2.68 1.62
CA ALA A 98 -12.13 -2.65 0.83
C ALA A 98 -13.20 -3.56 1.44
N THR A 99 -14.42 -3.50 0.92
CA THR A 99 -15.54 -4.34 1.32
C THR A 99 -16.11 -5.05 0.09
N LEU A 100 -16.10 -6.39 0.09
CA LEU A 100 -16.70 -7.20 -0.97
C LEU A 100 -18.16 -7.49 -0.67
N VAL A 101 -19.00 -7.40 -1.70
CA VAL A 101 -20.38 -7.88 -1.66
C VAL A 101 -20.47 -9.34 -2.13
N GLU A 102 -21.67 -9.92 -2.02
CA GLU A 102 -21.91 -11.31 -2.43
C GLU A 102 -21.57 -11.54 -3.90
N GLY A 103 -20.72 -12.53 -4.19
CA GLY A 103 -20.24 -12.83 -5.54
C GLY A 103 -19.10 -11.91 -6.06
N GLY A 104 -18.67 -10.93 -5.27
CA GLY A 104 -17.52 -10.08 -5.58
C GLY A 104 -16.20 -10.83 -5.50
N LYS A 105 -15.21 -10.39 -6.28
CA LYS A 105 -13.85 -10.90 -6.24
C LYS A 105 -12.87 -9.76 -6.35
N LEU A 106 -11.88 -9.75 -5.47
CA LEU A 106 -10.77 -8.81 -5.49
C LEU A 106 -9.48 -9.61 -5.64
N ASN A 107 -8.79 -9.38 -6.76
CA ASN A 107 -7.45 -9.91 -6.98
C ASN A 107 -6.53 -8.77 -7.39
N MET A 108 -5.44 -8.61 -6.65
CA MET A 108 -4.49 -7.54 -6.87
C MET A 108 -3.08 -7.97 -6.47
N GLU A 109 -2.13 -7.41 -7.20
CA GLU A 109 -0.70 -7.56 -6.97
C GLU A 109 -0.13 -6.19 -6.60
N MET A 110 0.72 -6.16 -5.58
CA MET A 110 1.28 -4.94 -5.02
C MET A 110 2.79 -5.06 -4.97
N THR A 111 3.51 -4.01 -5.31
CA THR A 111 4.97 -3.97 -5.19
C THR A 111 5.33 -3.09 -4.00
N ILE A 112 6.18 -3.60 -3.13
CA ILE A 112 6.79 -2.84 -2.04
C ILE A 112 8.07 -2.20 -2.58
N GLY A 113 8.32 -0.97 -2.16
CA GLY A 113 9.60 -0.30 -2.33
C GLY A 113 10.12 0.23 -1.00
N SER A 114 11.44 0.17 -0.82
CA SER A 114 12.15 0.79 0.30
C SER A 114 12.65 2.17 -0.11
N GLY A 115 12.47 3.17 0.75
CA GLY A 115 12.79 4.56 0.41
C GLY A 115 12.94 5.47 1.62
N ARG A 116 13.04 6.78 1.37
CA ARG A 116 13.08 7.81 2.41
C ARG A 116 12.14 8.95 2.08
N GLY A 117 11.45 9.46 3.10
CA GLY A 117 10.54 10.59 2.96
C GLY A 117 9.31 10.24 2.10
N TYR A 118 8.85 11.20 1.30
CA TYR A 118 7.67 11.07 0.44
C TYR A 118 8.07 11.16 -1.02
N ILE A 119 7.59 10.22 -1.83
CA ILE A 119 7.83 10.14 -3.27
C ILE A 119 6.46 10.21 -3.98
N VAL A 120 6.37 11.06 -5.00
CA VAL A 120 5.15 11.18 -5.81
C VAL A 120 5.02 10.00 -6.77
N ALA A 121 3.79 9.64 -7.14
CA ALA A 121 3.53 8.49 -8.01
C ALA A 121 4.24 8.57 -9.37
N GLU A 122 4.49 9.79 -9.89
CA GLU A 122 5.23 10.00 -11.14
C GLU A 122 6.68 9.50 -11.06
N ASP A 123 7.33 9.67 -9.90
CA ASP A 123 8.72 9.25 -9.67
C ASP A 123 8.83 7.75 -9.37
N ASN A 124 7.73 7.09 -8.98
CA ASN A 124 7.68 5.63 -8.79
C ASN A 124 7.57 4.86 -10.12
N LYS A 125 7.33 5.55 -11.25
CA LYS A 125 7.34 4.89 -12.56
C LYS A 125 8.75 4.42 -12.86
N LYS A 126 9.00 3.11 -12.79
CA LYS A 126 10.21 2.52 -13.35
C LYS A 126 10.24 2.86 -14.84
N ILE A 127 11.21 3.68 -15.23
CA ILE A 127 11.56 3.89 -16.64
C ILE A 127 12.12 2.55 -17.11
N LEU A 128 11.31 1.78 -17.83
CA LEU A 128 11.76 0.66 -18.65
C LEU A 128 12.27 1.19 -19.98
#